data_AF-A0A1Y3B4S1-F1
#
_entry.id   AF-A0A1Y3B4S1-F1
#
_cell.length_a   1.000
_cell.length_b   1.000
_cell.length_c   1.000
_cell.angle_alpha   90.00
_cell.angle_beta   90.00
_cell.angle_gamma   90.00
#
_symmetry.space_group_name_H-M   'P 1'
#
loop_
_entity.id
_entity.type
_entity.pdbx_description
1 polymer ?
#
loop_
_entity_poly.entity_id
_entity_poly.type
_entity_poly.pdbx_seq_one_letter_code
_entity_poly.pdbx_strand_id
1 'polypeptide(L)'
;MIGEIDNVHAWRLLFRMLFETSVRSKLDYINTIDDVIDLIQNSKKIIVLTGAGVSVSCGIPDFRSRNGVYARLSKDYPDLPDPQSMFDIHYFKKNPYPFFKFAKEIYPGQFQPSPSHKFIKYLEIEGRLLRNYSQNIDTLEQTAGIKNVITCHGSFATATCTVCGYRCDSNAIRNDIFAQHIPLCPHCAPNNNNNNDTLQNMHHHHHQLSSLFNAEDNNSQPDGVTGSNESGQNLPVMKPDIVFFGEGLSDEFHNSMTIDKDQCDLLIV
;
A
#
# COMPACT_ATOMS: atom_id res chain seq x y z
N MET A 1 19.83 -32.83 -21.69
CA MET A 1 20.70 -31.68 -21.39
C MET A 1 20.08 -30.95 -20.22
N ILE A 2 20.65 -31.11 -19.03
CA ILE A 2 20.29 -30.31 -17.86
C ILE A 2 20.98 -28.96 -18.09
N GLY A 3 20.23 -27.89 -18.30
CA GLY A 3 20.79 -26.57 -18.52
C GLY A 3 21.68 -26.16 -17.35
N GLU A 4 22.84 -25.58 -17.62
CA GLU A 4 23.74 -25.07 -16.58
C GLU A 4 22.98 -24.09 -15.69
N ILE A 5 22.85 -24.42 -14.40
CA ILE A 5 22.34 -23.50 -13.40
C ILE A 5 23.43 -22.43 -13.21
N ASP A 6 23.12 -21.17 -13.52
CA ASP A 6 24.10 -20.11 -13.32
C ASP A 6 24.45 -19.97 -11.82
N ASN A 7 25.67 -19.49 -11.55
CA ASN A 7 26.20 -19.37 -10.19
C ASN A 7 25.32 -18.51 -9.26
N VAL A 8 24.68 -17.46 -9.76
CA VAL A 8 23.75 -16.62 -8.99
C VAL A 8 22.50 -17.40 -8.57
N HIS A 9 21.97 -18.25 -9.44
CA HIS A 9 20.86 -19.14 -9.11
C HIS A 9 21.27 -20.21 -8.08
N ALA A 10 22.45 -20.80 -8.24
CA ALA A 10 23.00 -21.76 -7.28
C ALA A 10 23.23 -21.13 -5.89
N TRP A 11 23.81 -19.92 -5.85
CA TRP A 11 23.96 -19.17 -4.61
C TRP A 11 22.62 -18.77 -4.00
N ARG A 12 21.64 -18.31 -4.78
CA ARG A 12 20.29 -18.04 -4.28
C ARG A 12 19.64 -19.26 -3.66
N LEU A 13 19.77 -20.44 -4.28
CA LEU A 13 19.27 -21.71 -3.75
C LEU A 13 19.96 -22.09 -2.44
N LEU A 14 21.29 -21.96 -2.37
CA LEU A 14 22.06 -22.19 -1.15
C LEU A 14 21.66 -21.22 -0.03
N PHE A 15 21.51 -19.93 -0.33
CA PHE A 15 21.00 -18.95 0.64
C PHE A 15 19.58 -19.29 1.08
N ARG A 16 18.70 -19.71 0.16
CA ARG A 16 17.36 -20.17 0.54
C ARG A 16 17.41 -21.37 1.47
N MET A 17 18.25 -22.36 1.18
CA MET A 17 18.40 -23.56 2.01
C MET A 17 19.07 -23.28 3.36
N LEU A 18 20.02 -22.35 3.43
CA LEU A 18 20.77 -22.00 4.65
C LEU A 18 19.99 -21.05 5.57
N PHE A 19 19.13 -20.20 4.99
CA PHE A 19 18.39 -19.17 5.72
C PHE A 19 16.87 -19.36 5.68
N GLU A 20 16.36 -20.45 5.11
CA GLU A 20 14.97 -20.88 5.31
C GLU A 20 14.81 -21.20 6.80
N THR A 21 14.16 -20.28 7.51
CA THR A 21 13.59 -20.55 8.82
C THR A 21 12.77 -21.84 8.72
N SER A 22 13.02 -22.79 9.61
CA SER A 22 12.27 -24.05 9.66
C SER A 22 10.77 -23.76 9.59
N VAL A 23 10.10 -24.33 8.59
CA VAL A 23 8.65 -24.16 8.43
C VAL A 23 7.96 -24.67 9.69
N ARG A 24 7.09 -23.86 10.29
CA ARG A 24 6.36 -24.22 11.51
C ARG A 24 5.50 -25.45 11.25
N SER A 25 5.75 -26.55 11.96
CA SER A 25 4.91 -27.74 11.93
C SER A 25 3.58 -27.49 12.65
N LYS A 26 2.49 -28.06 12.13
CA LYS A 26 1.17 -28.04 12.79
C LYS A 26 1.28 -28.75 14.15
N LEU A 27 0.58 -28.23 15.16
CA LEU A 27 0.44 -28.90 16.45
C LEU A 27 -0.60 -30.02 16.32
N ASP A 28 -0.21 -31.26 16.62
CA ASP A 28 -1.05 -32.44 16.41
C ASP A 28 -2.27 -32.50 17.34
N TYR A 29 -2.26 -31.75 18.45
CA TYR A 29 -3.30 -31.74 19.48
C TYR A 29 -4.30 -30.59 19.37
N ILE A 30 -4.17 -29.69 18.38
CA ILE A 30 -5.10 -28.57 18.15
C ILE A 30 -5.74 -28.72 16.76
N ASN A 31 -7.01 -29.13 16.72
CA ASN A 31 -7.68 -29.51 15.47
C ASN A 31 -9.17 -29.12 15.38
N THR A 32 -9.83 -28.91 16.51
CA THR A 32 -11.28 -28.71 16.58
C THR A 32 -11.63 -27.25 16.88
N ILE A 33 -12.91 -26.92 16.73
CA ILE A 33 -13.41 -25.60 17.16
C ILE A 33 -13.38 -25.45 18.68
N ASP A 34 -13.57 -26.54 19.43
CA ASP A 34 -13.47 -26.51 20.89
C ASP A 34 -12.04 -26.17 21.32
N ASP A 35 -11.02 -26.74 20.65
CA ASP A 35 -9.62 -26.35 20.89
C ASP A 35 -9.37 -24.87 20.60
N VAL A 36 -10.00 -24.31 19.56
CA VAL A 36 -9.89 -22.87 19.24
C VAL A 36 -10.58 -22.02 20.32
N ILE A 37 -11.75 -22.43 20.79
CA ILE A 37 -12.46 -21.74 21.87
C ILE A 37 -11.62 -21.77 23.15
N ASP A 38 -11.06 -22.92 23.52
CA ASP A 38 -10.20 -23.08 24.69
C ASP A 38 -8.93 -22.24 24.58
N LEU A 39 -8.28 -22.25 23.40
CA LEU A 39 -7.11 -21.41 23.12
C LEU A 39 -7.46 -19.93 23.26
N ILE A 40 -8.55 -19.49 22.64
CA ILE A 40 -9.00 -18.12 22.80
C ILE A 40 -9.22 -17.88 24.28
N GLN A 41 -10.12 -18.55 24.98
CA GLN A 41 -10.46 -18.26 26.39
C GLN A 41 -9.26 -18.19 27.34
N ASN A 42 -8.24 -19.04 27.16
CA ASN A 42 -7.09 -19.11 28.07
C ASN A 42 -5.91 -18.19 27.72
N SER A 43 -5.85 -17.68 26.49
CA SER A 43 -4.74 -16.83 26.03
C SER A 43 -4.85 -15.39 26.53
N LYS A 44 -3.70 -14.80 26.88
CA LYS A 44 -3.59 -13.46 27.48
C LYS A 44 -2.75 -12.50 26.64
N LYS A 45 -1.98 -13.00 25.68
CA LYS A 45 -1.08 -12.22 24.84
C LYS A 45 -1.28 -12.57 23.37
N ILE A 46 -2.49 -12.29 22.89
CA ILE A 46 -2.93 -12.68 21.56
C ILE A 46 -2.41 -11.69 20.53
N ILE A 47 -1.75 -12.20 19.49
CA ILE A 47 -1.49 -11.44 18.28
C ILE A 47 -2.57 -11.76 17.25
N VAL A 48 -3.14 -10.72 16.64
CA VAL A 48 -4.05 -10.85 15.49
C VAL A 48 -3.40 -10.23 14.26
N LEU A 49 -3.18 -11.01 13.21
CA LEU A 49 -2.70 -10.53 11.91
C LEU A 49 -3.90 -10.36 10.98
N THR A 50 -4.22 -9.13 10.58
CA THR A 50 -5.37 -8.85 9.72
C THR A 50 -4.94 -8.41 8.31
N GLY A 51 -5.76 -8.78 7.33
CA GLY A 51 -5.66 -8.29 5.96
C GLY A 51 -7.04 -7.91 5.40
N ALA A 52 -7.12 -7.66 4.09
CA ALA A 52 -8.30 -7.04 3.46
C ALA A 52 -9.63 -7.78 3.73
N GLY A 53 -9.58 -9.09 4.01
CA GLY A 53 -10.75 -9.91 4.33
C GLY A 53 -11.61 -9.38 5.48
N VAL A 54 -11.01 -8.73 6.49
CA VAL A 54 -11.79 -8.19 7.61
C VAL A 54 -12.63 -6.96 7.24
N SER A 55 -12.33 -6.32 6.11
CA SER A 55 -12.98 -5.09 5.62
C SER A 55 -13.92 -5.31 4.44
N VAL A 56 -13.98 -6.52 3.86
CA VAL A 56 -14.86 -6.83 2.72
C VAL A 56 -16.34 -6.57 3.06
N SER A 57 -16.77 -6.98 4.26
CA SER A 57 -18.14 -6.74 4.73
C SER A 57 -18.44 -5.28 5.06
N CYS A 58 -17.42 -4.41 5.12
CA CYS A 58 -17.58 -2.97 5.32
C CYS A 58 -17.87 -2.21 4.02
N GLY A 59 -17.85 -2.89 2.87
CA GLY A 59 -18.01 -2.25 1.55
C GLY A 59 -16.68 -1.87 0.89
N ILE A 60 -15.55 -2.24 1.48
CA ILE A 60 -14.22 -2.03 0.91
C ILE A 60 -13.84 -3.30 0.15
N PRO A 61 -13.72 -3.24 -1.19
CA PRO A 61 -13.34 -4.41 -1.96
C PRO A 61 -11.91 -4.83 -1.61
N ASP A 62 -11.66 -6.14 -1.56
CA ASP A 62 -10.28 -6.62 -1.53
C ASP A 62 -9.57 -6.31 -2.86
N PHE A 63 -8.27 -6.51 -2.87
CA PHE A 63 -7.49 -6.27 -4.08
C PHE A 63 -7.61 -7.43 -5.08
N ARG A 64 -7.65 -8.67 -4.58
CA ARG A 64 -7.33 -9.89 -5.36
C ARG A 64 -8.52 -10.75 -5.78
N SER A 65 -9.71 -10.55 -5.21
CA SER A 65 -10.87 -11.37 -5.59
C SER A 65 -11.31 -11.07 -7.03
N ARG A 66 -12.19 -11.93 -7.56
CA ARG A 66 -12.74 -11.82 -8.93
C ARG A 66 -13.33 -10.43 -9.24
N ASN A 67 -13.94 -9.79 -8.25
CA ASN A 67 -14.52 -8.45 -8.34
C ASN A 67 -13.69 -7.40 -7.57
N GLY A 68 -12.46 -7.74 -7.20
CA GLY A 68 -11.55 -6.88 -6.44
C GLY A 68 -11.05 -5.70 -7.27
N VAL A 69 -10.31 -4.82 -6.61
CA VAL A 69 -9.75 -3.58 -7.21
C VAL A 69 -8.96 -3.89 -8.49
N TYR A 70 -8.16 -4.96 -8.48
CA TYR A 70 -7.30 -5.32 -9.60
C TYR A 70 -8.06 -5.67 -10.88
N ALA A 71 -9.21 -6.34 -10.76
CA ALA A 71 -10.04 -6.69 -11.92
C ALA A 71 -10.68 -5.47 -12.59
N ARG A 72 -10.90 -4.38 -11.83
CA ARG A 72 -11.40 -3.09 -12.35
C ARG A 72 -10.27 -2.27 -12.98
N LEU A 73 -9.13 -2.18 -12.30
CA LEU A 73 -7.97 -1.41 -12.77
C LEU A 73 -7.46 -1.87 -14.13
N SER A 74 -7.40 -3.19 -14.39
CA SER A 74 -6.97 -3.69 -15.71
C SER A 74 -7.88 -3.26 -16.87
N LYS A 75 -9.13 -2.88 -16.60
CA LYS A 75 -10.05 -2.33 -17.63
C LYS A 75 -9.90 -0.83 -17.78
N ASP A 76 -9.77 -0.12 -16.66
CA ASP A 76 -9.68 1.33 -16.62
C ASP A 76 -8.30 1.87 -17.04
N TYR A 77 -7.27 1.04 -16.91
CA TYR A 77 -5.86 1.39 -17.11
C TYR A 77 -5.11 0.24 -17.79
N PRO A 78 -5.25 0.07 -19.11
CA PRO A 78 -4.58 -0.99 -19.86
C PRO A 78 -3.04 -0.85 -19.83
N ASP A 79 -2.52 0.36 -19.57
CA ASP A 79 -1.08 0.64 -19.51
C ASP A 79 -0.42 0.24 -18.18
N LEU A 80 -1.19 -0.18 -17.17
CA LEU A 80 -0.63 -0.73 -15.94
C LEU A 80 -0.01 -2.11 -16.26
N PRO A 81 1.31 -2.31 -16.05
CA PRO A 81 1.96 -3.60 -16.33
C PRO A 81 1.32 -4.74 -15.54
N ASP A 82 0.96 -4.45 -14.29
CA ASP A 82 0.16 -5.31 -13.44
C ASP A 82 -0.58 -4.48 -12.38
N PRO A 83 -1.66 -5.00 -11.77
CA PRO A 83 -2.44 -4.24 -10.79
C PRO A 83 -1.70 -3.84 -9.50
N GLN A 84 -0.62 -4.54 -9.13
CA GLN A 84 0.22 -4.20 -7.98
C GLN A 84 1.07 -2.96 -8.25
N SER A 85 1.35 -2.65 -9.53
CA SER A 85 2.08 -1.45 -9.95
C SER A 85 1.44 -0.14 -9.44
N MET A 86 0.13 -0.13 -9.11
CA MET A 86 -0.52 1.03 -8.48
C MET A 86 0.12 1.42 -7.13
N PHE A 87 0.67 0.44 -6.41
CA PHE A 87 1.38 0.62 -5.15
C PHE A 87 2.89 0.46 -5.32
N ASP A 88 3.45 0.55 -6.52
CA ASP A 88 4.90 0.55 -6.71
C ASP A 88 5.43 2.00 -6.63
N ILE A 89 6.48 2.23 -5.83
CA ILE A 89 7.02 3.58 -5.62
C ILE A 89 7.64 4.19 -6.87
N HIS A 90 8.23 3.38 -7.75
CA HIS A 90 8.83 3.84 -8.99
C HIS A 90 7.74 4.19 -10.00
N TYR A 91 6.70 3.36 -10.10
CA TYR A 91 5.53 3.66 -10.91
C TYR A 91 4.83 4.93 -10.42
N PHE A 92 4.62 5.08 -9.11
CA PHE A 92 4.00 6.27 -8.54
C PHE A 92 4.75 7.57 -8.85
N LYS A 93 6.08 7.55 -8.80
CA LYS A 93 6.91 8.71 -9.18
C LYS A 93 6.76 9.08 -10.66
N LYS A 94 6.55 8.09 -11.53
CA LYS A 94 6.32 8.30 -12.97
C LYS A 94 4.89 8.75 -13.27
N ASN A 95 3.90 8.11 -12.64
CA ASN A 95 2.48 8.35 -12.86
C ASN A 95 1.66 8.06 -11.58
N PRO A 96 1.39 9.07 -10.74
CA PRO A 96 0.64 8.88 -9.50
C PRO A 96 -0.88 8.81 -9.70
N TYR A 97 -1.38 9.07 -10.93
CA TYR A 97 -2.80 9.23 -11.19
C TYR A 97 -3.65 7.97 -10.88
N PRO A 98 -3.26 6.74 -11.27
CA PRO A 98 -4.04 5.55 -10.95
C PRO A 98 -4.25 5.35 -9.45
N PHE A 99 -3.22 5.64 -8.64
CA PHE A 99 -3.33 5.59 -7.18
C PHE A 99 -4.34 6.61 -6.66
N PHE A 100 -4.31 7.87 -7.12
CA PHE A 100 -5.24 8.90 -6.61
C PHE A 100 -6.68 8.71 -7.08
N LYS A 101 -6.90 8.13 -8.27
CA LYS A 101 -8.25 7.71 -8.68
C LYS A 101 -8.80 6.66 -7.71
N PHE A 102 -7.97 5.69 -7.35
CA PHE A 102 -8.34 4.65 -6.40
C PHE A 102 -8.46 5.17 -4.95
N ALA A 103 -7.59 6.08 -4.52
CA ALA A 103 -7.53 6.60 -3.15
C ALA A 103 -8.85 7.19 -2.66
N LYS A 104 -9.64 7.78 -3.57
CA LYS A 104 -10.98 8.29 -3.27
C LYS A 104 -11.96 7.22 -2.81
N GLU A 105 -11.85 5.99 -3.33
CA GLU A 105 -12.75 4.88 -3.01
C GLU A 105 -12.54 4.31 -1.62
N ILE A 106 -11.33 4.46 -1.07
CA ILE A 106 -10.93 3.88 0.22
C ILE A 106 -10.58 4.95 1.25
N TYR A 107 -10.94 6.21 0.98
CA TYR A 107 -10.58 7.33 1.83
C TYR A 107 -11.29 7.22 3.20
N PRO A 108 -10.59 7.48 4.32
CA PRO A 108 -11.18 7.38 5.66
C PRO A 108 -12.48 8.18 5.86
N GLY A 109 -13.36 7.62 6.70
CA GLY A 109 -14.62 8.23 7.13
C GLY A 109 -15.85 7.84 6.31
N GLN A 110 -15.73 6.89 5.37
CA GLN A 110 -16.84 6.41 4.55
C GLN A 110 -17.44 5.08 5.02
N PHE A 111 -16.76 4.37 5.92
CA PHE A 111 -17.06 2.97 6.25
C PHE A 111 -17.20 2.75 7.76
N GLN A 112 -17.87 1.66 8.13
CA GLN A 112 -18.08 1.26 9.53
C GLN A 112 -17.32 -0.05 9.82
N PRO A 113 -16.73 -0.21 11.02
CA PRO A 113 -15.99 -1.42 11.36
C PRO A 113 -16.84 -2.70 11.36
N SER A 114 -16.29 -3.78 10.83
CA SER A 114 -16.91 -5.12 10.79
C SER A 114 -16.98 -5.80 12.16
N PRO A 115 -17.73 -6.92 12.29
CA PRO A 115 -17.67 -7.76 13.48
C PRO A 115 -16.27 -8.22 13.86
N SER A 116 -15.38 -8.47 12.88
CA SER A 116 -13.98 -8.85 13.14
C SER A 116 -13.21 -7.74 13.86
N HIS A 117 -13.37 -6.48 13.43
CA HIS A 117 -12.78 -5.33 14.13
C HIS A 117 -13.31 -5.21 15.57
N LYS A 118 -14.62 -5.41 15.76
CA LYS A 118 -15.24 -5.38 17.09
C LYS A 118 -14.75 -6.52 17.98
N PHE A 119 -14.51 -7.71 17.42
CA PHE A 119 -13.91 -8.83 18.12
C PHE A 119 -12.48 -8.52 18.59
N ILE A 120 -11.65 -7.95 17.73
CA ILE A 120 -10.29 -7.52 18.10
C ILE A 120 -10.35 -6.46 19.20
N LYS A 121 -11.26 -5.49 19.07
CA LYS A 121 -11.49 -4.48 20.11
C LYS A 121 -11.93 -5.11 21.44
N TYR A 122 -12.75 -6.16 21.40
CA TYR A 122 -13.17 -6.88 22.58
C TYR A 122 -11.99 -7.56 23.29
N LEU A 123 -11.10 -8.23 22.54
CA LEU A 123 -9.86 -8.79 23.10
C LEU A 123 -8.98 -7.72 23.78
N GLU A 124 -8.94 -6.51 23.22
CA GLU A 124 -8.22 -5.38 23.83
C GLU A 124 -8.86 -4.91 25.13
N ILE A 125 -10.20 -4.78 25.17
CA ILE A 125 -10.94 -4.37 26.38
C ILE A 125 -10.71 -5.37 27.51
N GLU A 126 -10.66 -6.67 27.21
CA GLU A 126 -10.34 -7.71 28.19
C GLU A 126 -8.86 -7.75 28.61
N GLY A 127 -8.00 -6.91 28.00
CA GLY A 127 -6.56 -6.87 28.29
C GLY A 127 -5.78 -8.06 27.73
N ARG A 128 -6.30 -8.70 26.68
CA ARG A 128 -5.79 -9.96 26.13
C ARG A 128 -5.17 -9.82 24.74
N LEU A 129 -5.43 -8.70 24.05
CA LEU A 129 -4.78 -8.34 22.80
C LEU A 129 -3.37 -7.80 23.08
N LEU A 130 -2.35 -8.58 22.72
CA LEU A 130 -0.96 -8.11 22.71
C LEU A 130 -0.78 -7.09 21.58
N ARG A 131 -1.16 -7.47 20.35
CA ARG A 131 -1.11 -6.58 19.18
C ARG A 131 -2.01 -7.05 18.07
N ASN A 132 -2.61 -6.10 17.35
CA ASN A 132 -3.15 -6.33 16.02
C ASN A 132 -2.16 -5.78 14.97
N TYR A 133 -1.55 -6.66 14.18
CA TYR A 133 -0.77 -6.27 13.01
C TYR A 133 -1.71 -6.24 11.80
N SER A 134 -2.05 -5.05 11.30
CA SER A 134 -2.94 -4.91 10.16
C SER A 134 -2.17 -4.56 8.89
N GLN A 135 -2.44 -5.30 7.83
CA GLN A 135 -1.98 -4.99 6.48
C GLN A 135 -2.87 -3.96 5.78
N ASN A 136 -4.02 -3.62 6.38
CA ASN A 136 -4.99 -2.70 5.81
C ASN A 136 -4.53 -1.26 5.96
N ILE A 137 -4.98 -0.42 5.02
CA ILE A 137 -4.71 1.01 4.95
C ILE A 137 -5.99 1.85 5.14
N ASP A 138 -7.14 1.19 5.33
CA ASP A 138 -8.48 1.77 5.35
C ASP A 138 -8.85 2.50 6.65
N THR A 139 -8.02 2.37 7.69
CA THR A 139 -8.16 2.99 9.02
C THR A 139 -9.37 2.55 9.85
N LEU A 140 -9.95 1.38 9.54
CA LEU A 140 -11.10 0.86 10.28
C LEU A 140 -10.75 0.40 11.70
N GLU A 141 -9.49 0.05 11.96
CA GLU A 141 -9.01 -0.29 13.31
C GLU A 141 -9.08 0.92 14.24
N GLN A 142 -8.67 2.10 13.77
CA GLN A 142 -8.78 3.34 14.53
C GLN A 142 -10.26 3.73 14.73
N THR A 143 -11.08 3.53 13.70
CA THR A 143 -12.53 3.77 13.80
C THR A 143 -13.20 2.84 14.81
N ALA A 144 -12.74 1.58 14.92
CA ALA A 144 -13.16 0.63 15.95
C ALA A 144 -12.59 0.97 17.35
N GLY A 145 -11.68 1.94 17.43
CA GLY A 145 -11.01 2.37 18.65
C GLY A 145 -9.96 1.39 19.16
N ILE A 146 -9.43 0.51 18.31
CA ILE A 146 -8.33 -0.40 18.66
C ILE A 146 -7.06 0.44 18.81
N LYS A 147 -6.40 0.34 19.97
CA LYS A 147 -5.20 1.13 20.31
C LYS A 147 -3.93 0.33 20.08
N ASN A 148 -3.93 -0.96 20.40
CA ASN A 148 -2.80 -1.88 20.25
C ASN A 148 -2.70 -2.38 18.80
N VAL A 149 -2.70 -1.47 17.83
CA VAL A 149 -2.63 -1.77 16.40
C VAL A 149 -1.33 -1.26 15.80
N ILE A 150 -0.71 -2.06 14.94
CA ILE A 150 0.37 -1.66 14.04
C ILE A 150 -0.18 -1.68 12.61
N THR A 151 -0.19 -0.53 11.95
CA THR A 151 -0.51 -0.45 10.51
C THR A 151 0.74 -0.78 9.71
N CYS A 152 0.94 -2.06 9.38
CA CYS A 152 2.16 -2.58 8.77
C CYS A 152 2.49 -1.85 7.46
N HIS A 153 1.47 -1.56 6.65
CA HIS A 153 1.62 -0.86 5.37
C HIS A 153 1.26 0.63 5.47
N GLY A 154 1.34 1.22 6.65
CA GLY A 154 0.98 2.62 6.87
C GLY A 154 -0.52 2.86 6.71
N SER A 155 -0.92 4.11 6.47
CA SER A 155 -2.33 4.49 6.39
C SER A 155 -2.53 5.83 5.67
N PHE A 156 -3.79 6.17 5.38
CA PHE A 156 -4.15 7.51 4.90
C PHE A 156 -4.08 8.60 5.97
N ALA A 157 -3.68 8.34 7.21
CA ALA A 157 -3.75 9.31 8.31
C ALA A 157 -2.94 10.60 8.03
N THR A 158 -1.81 10.47 7.35
CA THR A 158 -0.92 11.58 6.99
C THR A 158 -0.40 11.42 5.57
N ALA A 159 0.16 12.49 5.02
CA ALA A 159 0.81 12.49 3.72
C ALA A 159 2.11 13.28 3.77
N THR A 160 3.11 12.80 3.03
CA THR A 160 4.46 13.37 2.98
C THR A 160 4.83 13.74 1.55
N CYS A 161 5.42 14.92 1.38
CA CYS A 161 5.94 15.36 0.09
C CYS A 161 7.09 14.45 -0.35
N THR A 162 7.01 13.95 -1.59
CA THR A 162 8.02 13.08 -2.21
C THR A 162 9.37 13.76 -2.46
N VAL A 163 9.45 15.09 -2.31
CA VAL A 163 10.65 15.90 -2.60
C VAL A 163 11.25 16.50 -1.33
N CYS A 164 10.50 17.29 -0.57
CA CYS A 164 11.03 18.02 0.59
C CYS A 164 10.75 17.35 1.95
N GLY A 165 9.97 16.27 1.99
CA GLY A 165 9.59 15.59 3.23
C GLY A 165 8.60 16.34 4.11
N TYR A 166 8.01 17.45 3.63
CA TYR A 166 6.93 18.12 4.35
C TYR A 166 5.76 17.15 4.59
N ARG A 167 5.33 17.02 5.85
CA ARG A 167 4.27 16.11 6.27
C ARG A 167 3.04 16.89 6.74
N CYS A 168 1.85 16.46 6.32
CA CYS A 168 0.58 17.03 6.72
C CYS A 168 -0.45 15.95 7.10
N ASP A 169 -1.52 16.37 7.75
CA ASP A 169 -2.69 15.53 8.01
C ASP A 169 -3.43 15.19 6.71
N SER A 170 -4.08 14.02 6.68
CA SER A 170 -4.91 13.59 5.56
C SER A 170 -5.91 14.65 5.09
N ASN A 171 -6.54 15.39 6.00
CA ASN A 171 -7.55 16.38 5.67
C ASN A 171 -7.03 17.49 4.76
N ALA A 172 -5.73 17.79 4.81
CA ALA A 172 -5.11 18.81 3.95
C ALA A 172 -5.12 18.43 2.46
N ILE A 173 -5.09 17.13 2.13
CA ILE A 173 -5.10 16.63 0.75
C ILE A 173 -6.45 16.04 0.33
N ARG A 174 -7.44 16.04 1.23
CA ARG A 174 -8.75 15.42 1.02
C ARG A 174 -9.48 16.03 -0.17
N ASN A 175 -9.55 17.36 -0.25
CA ASN A 175 -10.30 18.04 -1.30
C ASN A 175 -9.76 17.71 -2.69
N ASP A 176 -8.44 17.69 -2.85
CA ASP A 176 -7.79 17.33 -4.11
C ASP A 176 -8.13 15.90 -4.52
N ILE A 177 -8.00 14.93 -3.59
CA ILE A 177 -8.32 13.52 -3.86
C ILE A 177 -9.79 13.34 -4.29
N PHE A 178 -10.73 13.99 -3.60
CA PHE A 178 -12.15 13.88 -3.92
C PHE A 178 -12.52 14.55 -5.25
N ALA A 179 -11.82 15.65 -5.58
CA ALA A 179 -11.89 16.33 -6.87
C ALA A 179 -11.12 15.60 -7.99
N GLN A 180 -10.43 14.50 -7.68
CA GLN A 180 -9.60 13.73 -8.62
C GLN A 180 -8.43 14.55 -9.18
N HIS A 181 -7.90 15.47 -8.36
CA HIS A 181 -6.66 16.19 -8.60
C HIS A 181 -5.51 15.54 -7.82
N ILE A 182 -4.31 15.60 -8.39
CA ILE A 182 -3.09 15.13 -7.71
C ILE A 182 -2.69 16.20 -6.67
N PRO A 183 -2.66 15.88 -5.36
CA PRO A 183 -2.29 16.85 -4.34
C PRO A 183 -0.80 17.20 -4.44
N LEU A 184 -0.50 18.49 -4.62
CA LEU A 184 0.85 19.01 -4.73
C LEU A 184 1.32 19.63 -3.42
N CYS A 185 2.63 19.58 -3.17
CA CYS A 185 3.21 20.10 -1.96
C CYS A 185 3.17 21.64 -1.95
N PRO A 186 2.59 22.26 -0.90
CA PRO A 186 2.50 23.72 -0.82
C PRO A 186 3.87 24.40 -0.62
N HIS A 187 4.90 23.66 -0.19
CA HIS A 187 6.24 24.20 0.02
C HIS A 187 7.15 24.12 -1.22
N CYS A 188 6.83 23.23 -2.16
CA CYS A 188 7.63 23.02 -3.37
C CYS A 188 6.95 23.55 -4.63
N ALA A 189 5.62 23.58 -4.66
CA ALA A 189 4.88 24.17 -5.76
C ALA A 189 5.18 25.69 -5.80
N PRO A 190 5.50 26.26 -6.97
CA PRO A 190 5.80 27.68 -7.08
C PRO A 190 4.58 28.51 -6.65
N ASN A 191 4.81 29.56 -5.85
CA ASN A 191 3.81 30.59 -5.57
C ASN A 191 3.31 31.15 -6.90
N ASN A 192 2.11 30.76 -7.31
CA ASN A 192 1.50 31.21 -8.55
C ASN A 192 0.93 32.62 -8.34
N ASN A 193 1.84 33.60 -8.26
CA ASN A 193 1.48 35.01 -8.15
C ASN A 193 1.48 35.74 -9.49
N ASN A 194 1.53 35.05 -10.64
CA ASN A 194 1.21 35.63 -11.94
C ASN A 194 0.78 34.54 -12.94
N ASN A 195 -0.33 34.81 -13.62
CA ASN A 195 -0.84 34.19 -14.86
C ASN A 195 -1.93 33.13 -14.69
N ASN A 196 -3.16 33.59 -14.94
CA ASN A 196 -4.41 32.83 -15.04
C ASN A 196 -4.48 31.83 -16.22
N ASP A 197 -3.36 31.42 -16.83
CA ASP A 197 -3.35 30.59 -18.05
C ASP A 197 -2.88 29.14 -17.84
N THR A 198 -2.52 28.72 -16.61
CA THR A 198 -1.93 27.38 -16.39
C THR A 198 -2.89 26.32 -15.88
N LEU A 199 -4.07 26.67 -15.35
CA LEU A 199 -5.04 25.66 -14.86
C LEU A 199 -5.88 25.02 -15.98
N GLN A 200 -6.05 25.68 -17.13
CA GLN A 200 -6.77 25.09 -18.27
C GLN A 200 -5.89 24.19 -19.14
N ASN A 201 -4.56 24.36 -19.10
CA ASN A 201 -3.63 23.61 -19.95
C ASN A 201 -3.27 22.21 -19.42
N MET A 202 -3.59 21.87 -18.16
CA MET A 202 -3.42 20.51 -17.66
C MET A 202 -4.54 19.53 -18.08
N HIS A 203 -5.73 20.03 -18.44
CA HIS A 203 -6.77 19.20 -19.06
C HIS A 203 -6.44 18.85 -20.52
N HIS A 204 -5.64 19.67 -21.23
CA HIS A 204 -5.25 19.43 -22.61
C HIS A 204 -4.05 18.50 -22.78
N HIS A 205 -3.17 18.37 -21.79
CA HIS A 205 -2.05 17.42 -21.85
C HIS A 205 -2.48 15.95 -21.86
N HIS A 206 -3.72 15.65 -21.47
CA HIS A 206 -4.23 14.27 -21.48
C HIS A 206 -4.38 13.70 -22.91
N HIS A 207 -4.66 14.55 -23.91
CA HIS A 207 -4.83 14.08 -25.30
C HIS A 207 -3.52 13.98 -26.09
N GLN A 208 -2.41 14.54 -25.57
CA GLN A 208 -1.12 14.60 -26.26
C GLN A 208 -0.10 13.61 -25.69
N LEU A 209 -0.24 13.17 -24.43
CA LEU A 209 0.58 12.05 -23.94
C LEU A 209 0.18 10.72 -24.58
N SER A 210 -1.09 10.49 -24.95
CA SER A 210 -1.51 9.25 -25.63
C SER A 210 -1.01 9.13 -27.08
N SER A 211 -0.67 10.25 -27.73
CA SER A 211 -0.10 10.25 -29.09
C SER A 211 1.43 10.16 -29.10
N LEU A 212 2.11 10.49 -27.99
CA LEU A 212 3.57 10.33 -27.86
C LEU A 212 4.00 8.89 -27.52
N PHE A 213 3.10 8.04 -27.02
CA PHE A 213 3.39 6.63 -26.73
C PHE A 213 3.08 5.64 -27.87
N ASN A 214 2.62 6.13 -29.04
CA ASN A 214 2.19 5.29 -30.17
C ASN A 214 3.15 5.26 -31.38
N ALA A 215 4.40 5.72 -31.23
CA ALA A 215 5.33 5.78 -32.35
C ALA A 215 6.73 5.24 -31.98
N GLU A 216 6.83 3.93 -31.77
CA GLU A 216 8.10 3.22 -31.95
C GLU A 216 7.83 1.92 -32.72
N ASP A 217 7.83 2.02 -34.05
CA ASP A 217 8.40 1.00 -34.94
C ASP A 217 8.40 1.56 -36.38
N ASN A 218 9.56 2.05 -36.82
CA ASN A 218 10.18 1.77 -38.13
C ASN A 218 11.32 2.76 -38.42
N ASN A 219 12.53 2.29 -38.10
CA ASN A 219 13.82 2.49 -38.76
C ASN A 219 13.90 3.50 -39.93
N SER A 220 14.53 4.66 -39.71
CA SER A 220 15.30 5.46 -40.70
C SER A 220 15.98 6.68 -40.02
N GLN A 221 17.32 6.78 -40.12
CA GLN A 221 18.08 8.05 -39.96
C GLN A 221 17.88 8.95 -41.20
N PRO A 222 18.14 10.29 -41.20
CA PRO A 222 19.23 10.97 -40.47
C PRO A 222 19.00 12.43 -39.95
N ASP A 223 20.03 12.92 -39.26
CA ASP A 223 20.55 14.30 -39.10
C ASP A 223 19.80 15.39 -38.28
N GLY A 224 20.37 15.67 -37.10
CA GLY A 224 20.78 17.03 -36.72
C GLY A 224 19.83 17.86 -35.84
N VAL A 225 20.40 18.35 -34.73
CA VAL A 225 20.04 19.57 -33.95
C VAL A 225 19.44 19.31 -32.55
N THR A 226 20.33 19.60 -31.57
CA THR A 226 20.15 20.01 -30.17
C THR A 226 19.40 19.11 -29.20
N GLY A 227 20.18 18.46 -28.34
CA GLY A 227 19.69 17.78 -27.14
C GLY A 227 18.91 18.71 -26.21
N SER A 228 17.69 18.29 -25.90
CA SER A 228 16.96 18.71 -24.72
C SER A 228 16.99 17.57 -23.71
N ASN A 229 17.61 17.83 -22.57
CA ASN A 229 17.72 16.92 -21.43
C ASN A 229 16.38 16.26 -21.09
N GLU A 230 16.33 14.93 -21.14
CA GLU A 230 15.37 14.12 -20.38
C GLU A 230 15.71 14.19 -18.89
N SER A 231 15.47 15.35 -18.27
CA SER A 231 15.42 15.43 -16.81
C SER A 231 13.98 15.16 -16.39
N GLY A 232 13.66 13.91 -16.10
CA GLY A 232 12.40 13.52 -15.47
C GLY A 232 12.25 14.26 -14.14
N GLN A 233 11.54 15.38 -14.13
CA GLN A 233 11.33 16.16 -12.92
C GLN A 233 10.33 15.42 -12.02
N ASN A 234 10.81 14.97 -10.85
CA ASN A 234 9.93 14.47 -9.79
C ASN A 234 8.96 15.57 -9.38
N LEU A 235 7.69 15.44 -9.76
CA LEU A 235 6.62 16.29 -9.29
C LEU A 235 6.55 16.24 -7.75
N PRO A 236 6.43 17.38 -7.05
CA PRO A 236 6.40 17.41 -5.59
C PRO A 236 5.01 17.01 -5.08
N VAL A 237 4.67 15.74 -5.25
CA VAL A 237 3.37 15.17 -4.90
C VAL A 237 3.30 14.92 -3.39
N MET A 238 2.14 15.17 -2.79
CA MET A 238 1.83 14.75 -1.42
C MET A 238 1.36 13.29 -1.43
N LYS A 239 2.27 12.36 -1.14
CA LYS A 239 1.97 10.92 -1.11
C LYS A 239 1.41 10.55 0.28
N PRO A 240 0.24 9.91 0.39
CA PRO A 240 -0.20 9.32 1.65
C PRO A 240 0.86 8.38 2.24
N ASP A 241 1.01 8.35 3.57
CA ASP A 241 2.02 7.57 4.28
C ASP A 241 1.62 6.08 4.35
N ILE A 242 1.43 5.49 3.16
CA ILE A 242 1.21 4.08 2.88
C ILE A 242 2.50 3.51 2.33
N VAL A 243 2.91 2.34 2.80
CA VAL A 243 4.10 1.66 2.31
C VAL A 243 3.82 1.07 0.94
N PHE A 244 4.58 1.52 -0.05
CA PHE A 244 4.53 1.03 -1.43
C PHE A 244 5.53 -0.12 -1.62
N PHE A 245 5.32 -0.97 -2.62
CA PHE A 245 6.33 -1.91 -3.07
C PHE A 245 7.61 -1.15 -3.45
N GLY A 246 8.75 -1.64 -2.95
CA GLY A 246 10.04 -0.96 -3.04
C GLY A 246 10.36 -0.06 -1.85
N GLU A 247 9.41 0.20 -0.94
CA GLU A 247 9.64 0.88 0.34
C GLU A 247 9.80 -0.14 1.49
N GLY A 248 10.54 0.24 2.54
CA GLY A 248 10.64 -0.56 3.77
C GLY A 248 9.41 -0.40 4.66
N LEU A 249 9.11 -1.41 5.48
CA LEU A 249 8.11 -1.26 6.54
C LEU A 249 8.62 -0.27 7.61
N SER A 250 7.72 0.25 8.43
CA SER A 250 8.08 1.20 9.47
C SER A 250 8.98 0.58 10.56
N ASP A 251 9.84 1.41 11.16
CA ASP A 251 10.64 0.99 12.33
C ASP A 251 9.73 0.54 13.48
N GLU A 252 8.53 1.13 13.61
CA GLU A 252 7.53 0.74 14.60
C GLU A 252 7.12 -0.73 14.45
N PHE A 253 6.94 -1.20 13.21
CA PHE A 253 6.67 -2.61 12.93
C PHE A 253 7.84 -3.49 13.39
N HIS A 254 9.07 -3.15 13.00
CA HIS A 254 10.25 -3.96 13.32
C HIS A 254 10.53 -4.01 14.83
N ASN A 255 10.41 -2.87 15.51
CA ASN A 255 10.60 -2.77 16.95
C ASN A 255 9.53 -3.56 17.72
N SER A 256 8.26 -3.42 17.32
CA SER A 256 7.16 -4.14 17.97
C SER A 256 7.28 -5.64 17.75
N MET A 257 7.56 -6.08 16.52
CA MET A 257 7.67 -7.51 16.19
C MET A 257 8.84 -8.19 16.92
N THR A 258 9.95 -7.45 17.13
CA THR A 258 11.11 -7.96 17.87
C THR A 258 10.75 -8.33 19.31
N ILE A 259 9.84 -7.59 19.92
CA ILE A 259 9.40 -7.79 21.31
C ILE A 259 8.23 -8.78 21.37
N ASP A 260 7.22 -8.58 20.51
CA ASP A 260 5.95 -9.30 20.60
C ASP A 260 6.11 -10.80 20.25
N LYS A 261 7.07 -11.16 19.38
CA LYS A 261 7.31 -12.56 18.96
C LYS A 261 7.61 -13.50 20.13
N ASP A 262 8.29 -13.02 21.16
CA ASP A 262 8.72 -13.81 22.32
C ASP A 262 7.69 -13.76 23.46
N GLN A 263 6.64 -12.94 23.30
CA GLN A 263 5.57 -12.77 24.28
C GLN A 263 4.24 -13.38 23.86
N CYS A 264 4.05 -13.57 22.56
CA CYS A 264 2.83 -14.12 21.98
C CYS A 264 2.54 -15.53 22.50
N ASP A 265 1.32 -15.75 23.00
CA ASP A 265 0.83 -17.09 23.40
C ASP A 265 -0.20 -17.67 22.41
N LEU A 266 -0.80 -16.83 21.56
CA LEU A 266 -1.73 -17.24 20.50
C LEU A 266 -1.64 -16.27 19.31
N LEU A 267 -1.47 -16.83 18.11
CA LEU A 267 -1.55 -16.11 16.84
C LEU A 267 -2.86 -16.45 16.13
N ILE A 268 -3.63 -15.42 15.76
CA ILE A 268 -4.82 -15.50 14.92
C ILE A 268 -4.52 -14.76 13.61
N VAL A 269 -4.85 -15.37 12.47
CA VAL A 269 -4.70 -14.79 11.12
C VAL A 269 -6.07 -14.75 10.44
#